data_AF-A0A943BP18-F1
#
_entry.id   AF-A0A943BP18-F1
#
_cell.length_a   1.000
_cell.length_b   1.000
_cell.length_c   1.000
_cell.angle_alpha   90.00
_cell.angle_beta   90.00
_cell.angle_gamma   90.00
#
_symmetry.space_group_name_H-M   'P 1'
#
loop_
_entity.id
_entity.type
_entity.pdbx_description
1 polymer ?
#
loop_
_entity_poly.entity_id
_entity_poly.type
_entity_poly.pdbx_seq_one_letter_code
_entity_poly.pdbx_strand_id
1 'polypeptide(L)'
;MASLKVNRGRTLARSQALQILFQSEMRKVSVEDVLAGDYTLSKGPLAPYAIEIARGVSANRDRIDSALRAVSANWTLERMPGADRNLLRAAVYELYFQVADTLDAAVVINEAVEIAKAYGTDESAGFVNGVLGRIVRDRHLPSLQHVACTITAEDAEAACLAALWFEIDPKRLAAEEEAARVAEEARARFEADDYGFAEDDLDHIFNDPFDAEAGE
;
A
#
# COMPACT_ATOMS: atom_id res chain seq x y z
N MET A 1 22.09 0.00 -9.47
CA MET A 1 20.84 0.27 -10.22
C MET A 1 19.68 -0.31 -9.42
N ALA A 2 18.63 0.46 -9.12
CA ALA A 2 17.49 -0.03 -8.37
C ALA A 2 16.77 -1.16 -9.14
N SER A 3 16.43 -2.26 -8.46
CA SER A 3 15.76 -3.43 -9.02
C SER A 3 14.46 -3.03 -9.75
N LEU A 4 14.31 -3.44 -11.02
CA LEU A 4 13.10 -3.19 -11.84
C LEU A 4 11.81 -3.74 -11.21
N LYS A 5 11.93 -4.70 -10.27
CA LYS A 5 10.80 -5.28 -9.54
C LYS A 5 10.07 -4.29 -8.63
N VAL A 6 10.76 -3.28 -8.12
CA VAL A 6 10.18 -2.31 -7.17
C VAL A 6 9.12 -1.40 -7.83
N ASN A 7 8.96 -1.48 -9.15
CA ASN A 7 8.13 -0.55 -9.93
C ASN A 7 6.76 -1.12 -10.30
N ARG A 8 6.36 -2.29 -9.78
CA ARG A 8 5.11 -2.95 -10.20
C ARG A 8 4.25 -3.40 -9.02
N GLY A 9 2.94 -3.29 -9.21
CA GLY A 9 1.92 -3.86 -8.32
C GLY A 9 2.09 -3.51 -6.84
N ARG A 10 1.92 -4.50 -5.95
CA ARG A 10 2.03 -4.33 -4.50
C ARG A 10 3.43 -3.91 -4.04
N THR A 11 4.48 -4.23 -4.79
CA THR A 11 5.86 -3.81 -4.46
C THR A 11 6.02 -2.30 -4.61
N LEU A 12 5.42 -1.70 -5.64
CA LEU A 12 5.37 -0.24 -5.78
C LEU A 12 4.66 0.39 -4.59
N ALA A 13 3.48 -0.12 -4.22
CA ALA A 13 2.71 0.40 -3.09
C ALA A 13 3.49 0.31 -1.76
N ARG A 14 4.17 -0.81 -1.47
CA ARG A 14 5.07 -0.92 -0.31
C ARG A 14 6.19 0.11 -0.33
N SER A 15 6.77 0.36 -1.51
CA SER A 15 7.82 1.37 -1.66
C SER A 15 7.30 2.80 -1.44
N GLN A 16 6.04 3.07 -1.79
CA GLN A 16 5.39 4.35 -1.53
C GLN A 16 5.02 4.50 -0.05
N ALA A 17 4.54 3.44 0.60
CA ALA A 17 4.29 3.42 2.04
C ALA A 17 5.57 3.72 2.84
N LEU A 18 6.70 3.09 2.46
CA LEU A 18 8.01 3.40 3.02
C LEU A 18 8.34 4.90 2.91
N GLN A 19 8.12 5.50 1.74
CA GLN A 19 8.40 6.92 1.52
C GLN A 19 7.52 7.84 2.36
N ILE A 20 6.24 7.51 2.53
CA ILE A 20 5.31 8.25 3.39
C ILE A 20 5.76 8.18 4.85
N LEU A 21 6.03 6.97 5.35
CA LEU A 21 6.46 6.74 6.73
C LEU A 21 7.80 7.44 7.02
N PHE A 22 8.73 7.39 6.08
CA PHE A 22 10.00 8.09 6.18
C PHE A 22 9.81 9.61 6.22
N GLN A 23 8.96 10.17 5.36
CA GLN A 23 8.66 11.61 5.37
C GLN A 23 8.00 12.07 6.67
N SER A 24 7.02 11.31 7.18
CA SER A 24 6.37 11.57 8.46
C SER A 24 7.39 11.61 9.60
N GLU A 25 8.31 10.63 9.63
CA GLU A 25 9.35 10.57 10.66
C GLU A 25 10.38 11.70 10.55
N MET A 26 10.84 12.03 9.34
CA MET A 26 11.82 13.10 9.12
C MET A 26 11.25 14.49 9.41
N ARG A 27 10.00 14.75 9.00
CA ARG A 27 9.32 16.02 9.24
C ARG A 27 8.73 16.12 10.64
N LYS A 28 8.66 15.00 11.39
CA LYS A 28 8.01 14.88 12.70
C LYS A 28 6.53 15.31 12.68
N VAL A 29 5.83 14.92 11.63
CA VAL A 29 4.39 15.17 11.43
C VAL A 29 3.64 13.84 11.35
N SER A 30 2.33 13.87 11.53
CA SER A 30 1.54 12.64 11.43
C SER A 30 1.50 12.10 9.99
N VAL A 31 1.17 10.82 9.82
CA VAL A 31 0.97 10.23 8.49
C VAL A 31 -0.17 10.95 7.75
N GLU A 32 -1.24 11.35 8.46
CA GLU A 32 -2.33 12.10 7.85
C GLU A 32 -1.89 13.47 7.36
N ASP A 33 -1.03 14.17 8.11
CA ASP A 33 -0.48 15.46 7.66
C ASP A 33 0.37 15.31 6.38
N VAL A 34 1.12 14.21 6.26
CA VAL A 34 1.87 13.91 5.03
C VAL A 34 0.92 13.65 3.86
N LEU A 35 -0.15 12.88 4.09
CA LEU A 35 -1.12 12.52 3.06
C LEU A 35 -2.01 13.70 2.64
N ALA A 36 -2.31 14.63 3.55
CA ALA A 36 -3.11 15.82 3.30
C ALA A 36 -2.33 16.98 2.66
N GLY A 37 -1.00 16.99 2.83
CA GLY A 37 -0.10 17.97 2.22
C GLY A 37 0.63 17.44 0.99
N ASP A 38 1.77 18.06 0.70
CA ASP A 38 2.66 17.63 -0.37
C ASP A 38 3.55 16.47 0.10
N TYR A 39 3.12 15.25 -0.24
CA TYR A 39 3.97 14.07 -0.19
C TYR A 39 4.79 13.94 -1.47
N THR A 40 6.05 13.55 -1.35
CA THR A 40 6.93 13.32 -2.51
C THR A 40 7.11 11.83 -2.74
N LEU A 41 6.64 11.32 -3.88
CA LEU A 41 6.91 9.94 -4.30
C LEU A 41 7.95 9.93 -5.42
N SER A 42 8.81 8.92 -5.37
CA SER A 42 9.79 8.64 -6.42
C SER A 42 9.14 8.10 -7.70
N LYS A 43 7.95 7.50 -7.60
CA LYS A 43 7.31 6.73 -8.68
C LYS A 43 5.78 6.74 -8.59
N GLY A 44 5.15 7.04 -9.72
CA GLY A 44 3.72 6.81 -9.99
C GLY A 44 2.75 7.58 -9.08
N PRO A 45 1.44 7.49 -9.37
CA PRO A 45 0.41 7.97 -8.45
C PRO A 45 0.42 7.15 -7.16
N LEU A 46 -0.02 7.76 -6.06
CA LEU A 46 -0.08 7.09 -4.76
C LEU A 46 -1.10 5.93 -4.81
N ALA A 47 -0.63 4.72 -4.54
CA ALA A 47 -1.49 3.54 -4.52
C ALA A 47 -2.35 3.48 -3.24
N PRO A 48 -3.63 3.10 -3.30
CA PRO A 48 -4.48 2.92 -2.12
C PRO A 48 -3.87 1.98 -1.06
N TYR A 49 -3.24 0.90 -1.51
CA TYR A 49 -2.57 -0.05 -0.62
C TYR A 49 -1.38 0.58 0.14
N ALA A 50 -0.73 1.60 -0.43
CA ALA A 50 0.34 2.32 0.26
C ALA A 50 -0.21 3.14 1.43
N ILE A 51 -1.38 3.75 1.25
CA ILE A 51 -2.09 4.52 2.29
C ILE A 51 -2.50 3.60 3.43
N GLU A 52 -3.06 2.43 3.11
CA GLU A 52 -3.44 1.41 4.09
C GLU A 52 -2.25 1.02 4.98
N ILE A 53 -1.13 0.63 4.37
CA ILE A 53 0.09 0.26 5.11
C ILE A 53 0.57 1.43 5.98
N ALA A 54 0.63 2.65 5.43
CA ALA A 54 1.14 3.80 6.17
C ALA A 54 0.27 4.14 7.40
N ARG A 55 -1.06 4.14 7.24
CA ARG A 55 -2.01 4.36 8.32
C ARG A 55 -1.97 3.24 9.35
N GLY A 56 -1.96 2.00 8.89
CA GLY A 56 -1.91 0.82 9.74
C GLY A 56 -0.65 0.74 10.59
N VAL A 57 0.50 1.08 10.02
CA VAL A 57 1.77 1.24 10.76
C VAL A 57 1.65 2.36 11.78
N SER A 58 1.11 3.52 11.41
CA SER A 58 0.93 4.64 12.34
C SER A 58 0.06 4.26 13.54
N ALA A 59 -1.04 3.55 13.31
CA ALA A 59 -1.97 3.11 14.34
C ALA A 59 -1.38 2.05 15.28
N ASN A 60 -0.47 1.20 14.79
CA ASN A 60 0.11 0.09 15.55
C ASN A 60 1.58 0.29 15.92
N ARG A 61 2.08 1.53 15.80
CA ARG A 61 3.51 1.85 15.89
C ARG A 61 4.18 1.30 17.14
N ASP A 62 3.57 1.49 18.31
CA ASP A 62 4.17 1.07 19.58
C ASP A 62 4.30 -0.46 19.68
N ARG A 63 3.31 -1.19 19.18
CA ARG A 63 3.30 -2.65 19.18
C ARG A 63 4.34 -3.23 18.22
N ILE A 64 4.42 -2.63 17.03
CA ILE A 64 5.41 -2.95 16.01
C ILE A 64 6.82 -2.66 16.53
N ASP A 65 7.06 -1.46 17.06
CA ASP A 65 8.36 -1.06 17.59
C ASP A 65 8.77 -1.94 18.79
N SER A 66 7.82 -2.31 19.65
CA SER A 66 8.09 -3.28 20.73
C SER A 66 8.55 -4.63 20.21
N ALA A 67 7.91 -5.15 19.14
CA ALA A 67 8.29 -6.42 18.54
C ALA A 67 9.68 -6.34 17.90
N LEU A 68 9.96 -5.24 17.19
CA LEU A 68 11.26 -5.01 16.57
C LEU A 68 12.38 -4.94 17.61
N ARG A 69 12.17 -4.22 18.73
CA ARG A 69 13.15 -4.14 19.84
C ARG A 69 13.43 -5.51 20.46
N ALA A 70 12.42 -6.35 20.61
CA ALA A 70 12.58 -7.68 21.18
C ALA A 70 13.50 -8.58 20.34
N VAL A 71 13.43 -8.48 19.02
CA VAL A 71 14.25 -9.30 18.10
C VAL A 71 15.58 -8.64 17.68
N SER A 72 15.80 -7.39 18.07
CA SER A 72 16.99 -6.59 17.72
C SER A 72 17.90 -6.34 18.92
N ALA A 73 18.21 -7.39 19.69
CA ALA A 73 18.94 -7.34 20.97
C ALA A 73 20.24 -6.49 20.97
N ASN A 74 20.94 -6.36 19.83
CA ASN A 74 22.17 -5.58 19.70
C ASN A 74 22.00 -4.22 18.99
N TRP A 75 20.80 -3.87 18.53
CA TRP A 75 20.50 -2.61 17.85
C TRP A 75 19.24 -1.96 18.40
N THR A 76 19.43 -0.79 19.01
CA THR A 76 18.34 0.13 19.31
C THR A 76 17.71 0.62 18.01
N LEU A 77 16.37 0.59 17.90
CA LEU A 77 15.61 1.04 16.73
C LEU A 77 16.05 2.42 16.24
N GLU A 78 16.37 3.30 17.18
CA GLU A 78 16.74 4.69 16.95
C GLU A 78 18.08 4.82 16.18
N ARG A 79 18.94 3.80 16.24
CA ARG A 79 20.22 3.74 15.51
C ARG A 79 20.11 3.13 14.13
N MET A 80 18.97 2.52 13.79
CA MET A 80 18.73 1.99 12.45
C MET A 80 18.58 3.15 11.45
N PRO A 81 19.07 2.98 10.21
CA PRO A 81 18.74 3.90 9.12
C PRO A 81 17.22 4.08 9.02
N GLY A 82 16.75 5.31 8.82
CA GLY A 82 15.32 5.60 8.78
C GLY A 82 14.57 4.81 7.71
N ALA A 83 15.22 4.54 6.57
CA ALA A 83 14.66 3.68 5.53
C ALA A 83 14.42 2.25 6.04
N ASP A 84 15.45 1.61 6.61
CA ASP A 84 15.36 0.24 7.11
C ASP A 84 14.35 0.11 8.25
N ARG A 85 14.35 1.06 9.19
CA ARG A 85 13.38 1.08 10.30
C ARG A 85 11.94 1.16 9.80
N ASN A 86 11.63 2.07 8.88
CA ASN A 86 10.28 2.23 8.38
C ASN A 86 9.86 1.07 7.44
N LEU A 87 10.81 0.47 6.74
CA LEU A 87 10.58 -0.73 5.95
C LEU A 87 10.25 -1.95 6.83
N LEU A 88 10.99 -2.14 7.92
CA LEU A 88 10.70 -3.17 8.92
C LEU A 88 9.32 -2.97 9.54
N ARG A 89 8.95 -1.72 9.88
CA ARG A 89 7.62 -1.40 10.40
C ARG A 89 6.52 -1.78 9.41
N ALA A 90 6.67 -1.41 8.15
CA ALA A 90 5.72 -1.76 7.08
C ALA A 90 5.57 -3.28 6.93
N ALA A 91 6.67 -4.01 6.88
CA ALA A 91 6.64 -5.47 6.74
C ALA A 91 6.00 -6.16 7.95
N VAL A 92 6.27 -5.71 9.18
CA VAL A 92 5.63 -6.26 10.39
C VAL A 92 4.13 -5.97 10.41
N TYR A 93 3.70 -4.79 9.96
CA TYR A 93 2.29 -4.49 9.79
C TYR A 93 1.62 -5.50 8.84
N GLU A 94 2.18 -5.71 7.65
CA GLU A 94 1.63 -6.66 6.68
C GLU A 94 1.59 -8.10 7.21
N LEU A 95 2.57 -8.51 8.03
CA LEU A 95 2.64 -9.87 8.56
C LEU A 95 1.61 -10.17 9.65
N TYR A 96 1.21 -9.17 10.45
CA TYR A 96 0.47 -9.43 11.71
C TYR A 96 -0.82 -8.61 11.89
N PHE A 97 -1.01 -7.55 11.11
CA PHE A 97 -2.12 -6.61 11.31
C PHE A 97 -2.98 -6.44 10.06
N GLN A 98 -2.49 -6.84 8.89
CA GLN A 98 -3.27 -6.80 7.66
C GLN A 98 -4.29 -7.94 7.64
N VAL A 99 -5.57 -7.58 7.64
CA VAL A 99 -6.69 -8.54 7.76
C VAL A 99 -7.29 -8.88 6.39
N ALA A 100 -7.16 -8.00 5.39
CA ALA A 100 -7.82 -8.15 4.09
C ALA A 100 -7.21 -9.28 3.23
N ASP A 101 -5.91 -9.52 3.34
CA ASP A 101 -5.19 -10.56 2.59
C ASP A 101 -4.20 -11.27 3.52
N THR A 102 -4.42 -12.56 3.77
CA THR A 102 -3.41 -13.41 4.41
C THR A 102 -2.27 -13.65 3.43
N LEU A 103 -1.22 -12.83 3.52
CA LEU A 103 -0.03 -12.98 2.69
C LEU A 103 0.92 -14.03 3.28
N ASP A 104 1.55 -14.84 2.43
CA ASP A 104 2.63 -15.73 2.86
C ASP A 104 3.80 -14.88 3.39
N ALA A 105 4.25 -15.20 4.61
CA ALA A 105 5.36 -14.51 5.26
C ALA A 105 6.62 -14.48 4.38
N ALA A 106 6.89 -15.54 3.61
CA ALA A 106 8.02 -15.59 2.69
C ALA A 106 7.92 -14.53 1.59
N VAL A 107 6.70 -14.25 1.10
CA VAL A 107 6.46 -13.22 0.08
C VAL A 107 6.71 -11.84 0.69
N VAL A 108 6.14 -11.53 1.86
CA VAL A 108 6.34 -10.23 2.52
C VAL A 108 7.82 -9.97 2.79
N ILE A 109 8.54 -10.98 3.31
CA ILE A 109 9.98 -10.88 3.56
C ILE A 109 10.75 -10.64 2.25
N ASN A 110 10.48 -11.41 1.20
CA ASN A 110 11.18 -11.25 -0.08
C ASN A 110 10.96 -9.86 -0.68
N GLU A 111 9.73 -9.35 -0.64
CA GLU A 111 9.41 -8.00 -1.13
C GLU A 111 10.10 -6.92 -0.30
N ALA A 112 10.13 -7.04 1.03
CA ALA A 112 10.87 -6.13 1.89
C ALA A 112 12.37 -6.14 1.57
N VAL A 113 12.96 -7.31 1.33
CA VAL A 113 14.38 -7.44 0.95
C VAL A 113 14.66 -6.77 -0.40
N GLU A 114 13.79 -6.92 -1.39
CA GLU A 114 13.95 -6.25 -2.68
C GLU A 114 13.85 -4.72 -2.57
N ILE A 115 12.97 -4.21 -1.70
CA ILE A 115 12.88 -2.78 -1.42
C ILE A 115 14.11 -2.28 -0.67
N ALA A 116 14.64 -3.06 0.28
CA ALA A 116 15.87 -2.72 1.02
C ALA A 116 17.07 -2.56 0.07
N LYS A 117 17.18 -3.41 -0.97
CA LYS A 117 18.22 -3.25 -2.00
C LYS A 117 18.09 -1.96 -2.82
N ALA A 118 16.88 -1.38 -2.89
CA ALA A 118 16.63 -0.18 -3.68
C ALA A 118 16.77 1.12 -2.87
N TYR A 119 16.44 1.11 -1.58
CA TYR A 119 16.41 2.32 -0.72
C TYR A 119 17.42 2.31 0.43
N GLY A 120 17.99 1.15 0.76
CA GLY A 120 18.95 0.99 1.85
C GLY A 120 20.41 1.04 1.38
N THR A 121 21.30 0.56 2.23
CA THR A 121 22.72 0.36 1.94
C THR A 121 22.98 -1.08 1.47
N ASP A 122 24.23 -1.39 1.13
CA ASP A 122 24.64 -2.75 0.74
C ASP A 122 24.36 -3.81 1.82
N GLU A 123 24.29 -3.40 3.09
CA GLU A 123 24.03 -4.28 4.24
C GLU A 123 22.53 -4.41 4.56
N SER A 124 21.69 -3.48 4.08
CA SER A 124 20.27 -3.39 4.46
C SER A 124 19.47 -4.64 4.08
N ALA A 125 19.73 -5.24 2.91
CA ALA A 125 19.02 -6.43 2.44
C ALA A 125 19.20 -7.64 3.39
N GLY A 126 20.44 -7.89 3.81
CA GLY A 126 20.75 -8.96 4.76
C GLY A 126 20.21 -8.68 6.15
N PHE A 127 20.31 -7.43 6.60
CA PHE A 127 19.78 -6.99 7.88
C PHE A 127 18.26 -7.16 7.97
N VAL A 128 17.50 -6.65 6.99
CA VAL A 128 16.03 -6.74 6.94
C VAL A 128 15.58 -8.20 6.92
N ASN A 129 16.20 -9.04 6.09
CA ASN A 129 15.90 -10.47 6.04
C ASN A 129 16.14 -11.15 7.41
N GLY A 130 17.26 -10.82 8.06
CA GLY A 130 17.62 -11.38 9.36
C GLY A 130 16.64 -11.01 10.47
N VAL A 131 16.20 -9.75 10.51
CA VAL A 131 15.24 -9.26 11.51
C VAL A 131 13.87 -9.88 11.28
N LEU A 132 13.30 -9.77 10.07
CA LEU A 132 11.97 -10.30 9.78
C LEU A 132 11.91 -11.82 9.94
N GLY A 133 12.96 -12.53 9.54
CA GLY A 133 13.07 -13.97 9.76
C GLY A 133 13.06 -14.34 11.25
N ARG A 134 13.64 -13.52 12.14
CA ARG A 134 13.53 -13.72 13.59
C ARG A 134 12.11 -13.48 14.09
N ILE A 135 11.45 -12.42 13.64
CA ILE A 135 10.06 -12.11 14.03
C ILE A 135 9.12 -13.27 13.70
N VAL A 136 9.19 -13.79 12.47
CA VAL A 136 8.32 -14.87 12.03
C VAL A 136 8.59 -16.19 12.77
N ARG A 137 9.84 -16.44 13.17
CA ARG A 137 10.20 -17.62 13.98
C ARG A 137 9.83 -17.47 15.44
N ASP A 138 9.89 -16.26 15.98
CA ASP A 138 9.60 -15.98 17.37
C ASP A 138 8.09 -15.91 17.61
N ARG A 139 7.53 -17.07 17.98
CA ARG A 139 6.11 -17.20 18.30
C ARG A 139 5.72 -16.54 19.62
N HIS A 140 6.67 -16.00 20.40
CA HIS A 140 6.45 -15.49 21.76
C HIS A 140 6.56 -13.97 21.88
N LEU A 141 6.26 -13.22 20.82
CA LEU A 141 6.26 -11.75 20.84
C LEU A 141 4.95 -11.21 21.43
N PRO A 142 4.89 -10.81 22.72
CA PRO A 142 3.63 -10.49 23.40
C PRO A 142 2.91 -9.27 22.79
N SER A 143 3.65 -8.34 22.18
CA SER A 143 3.07 -7.16 21.53
C SER A 143 2.29 -7.50 20.25
N LEU A 144 2.60 -8.64 19.61
CA LEU A 144 1.93 -9.14 18.41
C LEU A 144 0.85 -10.19 18.74
N GLN A 145 0.97 -10.91 19.85
CA GLN A 145 0.04 -11.98 20.25
C GLN A 145 -1.37 -11.50 20.67
N HIS A 146 -1.53 -10.25 21.12
CA HIS A 146 -2.82 -9.74 21.60
C HIS A 146 -3.80 -9.32 20.50
N VAL A 147 -3.48 -9.44 19.20
CA VAL A 147 -4.49 -9.24 18.13
C VAL A 147 -5.54 -10.36 18.14
N ALA A 148 -5.16 -11.58 18.54
CA ALA A 148 -6.06 -12.73 18.59
C ALA A 148 -6.71 -12.95 19.98
N CYS A 149 -6.18 -12.34 21.05
CA CYS A 149 -6.56 -12.61 22.44
C CYS A 149 -7.20 -11.39 23.14
N THR A 150 -8.22 -10.80 22.51
CA THR A 150 -9.28 -10.06 23.23
C THR A 150 -10.63 -10.75 23.10
N ILE A 151 -10.64 -12.00 22.64
CA ILE A 151 -11.82 -12.82 22.44
C ILE A 151 -11.69 -14.02 23.37
N THR A 152 -12.34 -13.96 24.52
CA THR A 152 -12.59 -15.15 25.35
C THR A 152 -13.46 -16.14 24.56
N ALA A 153 -13.19 -17.43 24.73
CA ALA A 153 -13.71 -18.51 23.89
C ALA A 153 -15.26 -18.65 23.87
N GLU A 154 -15.99 -17.91 24.69
CA GLU A 154 -17.47 -17.89 24.69
C GLU A 154 -18.04 -16.73 23.85
N ASP A 155 -17.22 -15.74 23.48
CA ASP A 155 -17.61 -14.59 22.66
C ASP A 155 -17.08 -14.64 21.22
N ALA A 156 -16.53 -15.78 20.79
CA ALA A 156 -15.92 -15.94 19.47
C ALA A 156 -16.89 -15.73 18.30
N GLU A 157 -18.19 -16.00 18.48
CA GLU A 157 -19.21 -15.67 17.48
C GLU A 157 -19.57 -14.17 17.51
N ALA A 158 -19.66 -13.57 18.70
CA ALA A 158 -20.08 -12.18 18.88
C ALA A 158 -18.98 -11.17 18.47
N ALA A 159 -17.71 -11.45 18.78
CA ALA A 159 -16.58 -10.60 18.41
C ALA A 159 -16.22 -10.72 16.91
N CYS A 160 -16.43 -11.89 16.31
CA CYS A 160 -16.27 -12.09 14.87
C CYS A 160 -17.41 -11.38 14.10
N LEU A 161 -18.63 -11.37 14.64
CA LEU A 161 -19.74 -10.55 14.11
C LEU A 161 -19.57 -9.04 14.35
N ALA A 162 -18.97 -8.63 15.47
CA ALA A 162 -18.68 -7.23 15.75
C ALA A 162 -17.54 -6.67 14.87
N ALA A 163 -16.52 -7.50 14.56
CA ALA A 163 -15.47 -7.15 13.58
C ALA A 163 -15.99 -7.09 12.13
N LEU A 164 -17.14 -7.72 11.86
CA LEU A 164 -17.92 -7.55 10.62
C LEU A 164 -18.77 -6.26 10.61
N TRP A 165 -18.85 -5.51 11.71
CA TRP A 165 -19.75 -4.35 11.86
C TRP A 165 -19.07 -3.02 12.21
N PHE A 166 -17.75 -2.87 12.07
CA PHE A 166 -17.16 -1.53 12.12
C PHE A 166 -17.41 -0.79 10.79
N GLU A 167 -18.63 -0.27 10.69
CA GLU A 167 -19.14 0.73 9.75
C GLU A 167 -18.54 0.68 8.34
N ILE A 168 -19.20 -0.11 7.49
CA ILE A 168 -19.38 0.32 6.10
C ILE A 168 -19.97 1.74 6.18
N ASP A 169 -19.14 2.77 5.96
CA ASP A 169 -19.63 4.14 5.77
C ASP A 169 -20.66 4.07 4.64
N PRO A 170 -21.96 4.33 4.91
CA PRO A 170 -23.00 4.18 3.90
C PRO A 170 -22.73 5.07 2.68
N LYS A 171 -22.02 6.18 2.87
CA LYS A 171 -21.60 7.07 1.78
C LYS A 171 -20.48 6.47 0.95
N ARG A 172 -19.58 5.70 1.56
CA ARG A 172 -18.49 5.04 0.86
C ARG A 172 -19.01 3.86 0.04
N LEU A 173 -19.91 3.03 0.58
CA LEU A 173 -20.54 1.95 -0.19
C LEU A 173 -21.36 2.53 -1.35
N ALA A 174 -22.17 3.56 -1.08
CA ALA A 174 -22.93 4.24 -2.14
C ALA A 174 -22.01 4.86 -3.22
N ALA A 175 -20.82 5.38 -2.83
CA ALA A 175 -19.85 5.91 -3.78
C ALA A 175 -19.15 4.81 -4.60
N GLU A 176 -18.85 3.66 -3.99
CA GLU A 176 -18.25 2.50 -4.66
C GLU A 176 -19.25 1.83 -5.62
N GLU A 177 -20.53 1.72 -5.25
CA GLU A 177 -21.61 1.23 -6.11
C GLU A 177 -21.90 2.18 -7.29
N GLU A 178 -21.92 3.49 -7.04
CA GLU A 178 -22.07 4.49 -8.10
C GLU A 178 -20.90 4.46 -9.07
N ALA A 179 -19.67 4.36 -8.57
CA ALA A 179 -18.46 4.25 -9.41
C ALA A 179 -18.46 2.96 -10.26
N ALA A 180 -18.93 1.84 -9.69
CA ALA A 180 -19.08 0.59 -10.42
C ALA A 180 -20.14 0.70 -11.53
N ARG A 181 -21.28 1.34 -11.25
CA ARG A 181 -22.34 1.58 -12.25
C ARG A 181 -21.84 2.46 -13.41
N VAL A 182 -21.14 3.56 -13.10
CA VAL A 182 -20.57 4.44 -14.12
C VAL A 182 -19.53 3.72 -14.97
N ALA A 183 -18.71 2.84 -14.37
CA ALA A 183 -17.73 2.04 -15.10
C ALA A 183 -18.41 0.99 -16.01
N GLU A 184 -19.48 0.36 -15.55
CA GLU A 184 -20.27 -0.60 -16.34
C GLU A 184 -21.02 0.10 -17.49
N GLU A 185 -21.59 1.27 -17.25
CA GLU A 185 -22.28 2.07 -18.27
C GLU A 185 -21.31 2.64 -19.31
N ALA A 186 -20.12 3.08 -18.88
CA ALA A 186 -19.05 3.49 -19.79
C ALA A 186 -18.53 2.32 -20.64
N ARG A 187 -18.43 1.13 -20.03
CA ARG A 187 -18.06 -0.10 -20.75
C ARG A 187 -19.15 -0.54 -21.72
N ALA A 188 -20.42 -0.44 -21.35
CA ALA A 188 -21.54 -0.76 -22.23
C ALA A 188 -21.63 0.21 -23.42
N ARG A 189 -21.37 1.51 -23.22
CA ARG A 189 -21.27 2.48 -24.32
C ARG A 189 -20.10 2.17 -25.26
N PHE A 190 -18.96 1.77 -24.71
CA PHE A 190 -17.80 1.35 -25.49
C PHE A 190 -18.08 0.06 -26.29
N GLU A 191 -18.75 -0.93 -25.69
CA GLU A 191 -19.13 -2.18 -26.37
C GLU A 191 -20.27 -1.99 -27.39
N ALA A 192 -21.07 -0.93 -27.27
CA ALA A 192 -22.16 -0.59 -28.18
C ALA A 192 -21.73 0.32 -29.36
N ASP A 193 -20.45 0.72 -29.45
CA ASP A 193 -19.95 1.73 -30.39
C ASP A 193 -20.77 3.05 -30.38
N ASP A 194 -21.43 3.37 -29.26
CA ASP A 194 -22.25 4.56 -29.08
C ASP A 194 -21.40 5.70 -28.48
N TYR A 195 -20.56 6.29 -29.33
CA TYR A 195 -19.64 7.36 -28.95
C TYR A 195 -20.28 8.77 -28.91
N GLY A 196 -21.61 8.88 -29.10
CA GLY A 196 -22.32 10.15 -29.02
C GLY A 196 -21.95 11.20 -30.09
N PHE A 197 -21.35 10.77 -31.19
CA PHE A 197 -21.17 11.63 -32.37
C PHE A 197 -22.37 11.44 -33.31
N ALA A 198 -23.01 12.54 -33.72
CA ALA A 198 -23.96 12.50 -34.82
C ALA A 198 -23.19 12.16 -36.11
N GLU A 199 -23.76 11.33 -37.00
CA GLU A 199 -23.14 10.99 -38.29
C GLU A 199 -22.78 12.26 -39.12
N ASP A 200 -23.45 13.38 -38.87
CA ASP A 200 -23.18 14.67 -39.53
C ASP A 200 -21.83 15.32 -39.17
N ASP A 201 -21.15 14.90 -38.09
CA ASP A 201 -19.86 15.47 -37.67
C ASP A 201 -18.64 14.82 -38.38
N LEU A 202 -18.84 13.69 -39.06
CA LEU A 202 -17.75 12.96 -39.74
C LEU A 202 -17.39 13.54 -41.12
N ASP A 203 -18.29 14.30 -41.75
CA ASP A 203 -18.05 14.91 -43.06
C ASP A 203 -17.03 16.07 -43.03
N HIS A 204 -16.69 16.59 -41.84
CA HIS A 204 -15.70 17.66 -41.68
C HIS A 204 -14.29 17.17 -41.31
N ILE A 205 -14.13 15.89 -40.91
CA ILE A 205 -12.83 15.36 -40.48
C ILE A 205 -11.97 14.90 -41.66
N PHE A 206 -12.61 14.49 -42.77
CA PHE A 206 -11.92 14.00 -43.97
C PHE A 206 -11.79 15.03 -45.10
N ASN A 207 -12.17 16.29 -44.89
CA ASN A 207 -11.88 17.33 -45.86
C ASN A 207 -10.50 17.93 -45.54
N ASP A 208 -9.45 17.28 -46.04
CA ASP A 208 -8.07 17.76 -45.97
C ASP A 208 -7.99 19.10 -46.75
N PRO A 209 -7.62 20.22 -46.12
CA PRO A 209 -7.44 21.48 -46.84
C PRO A 209 -6.30 21.46 -47.88
N PHE A 210 -5.52 20.37 -47.96
CA PHE A 210 -4.38 20.24 -48.87
C PHE A 210 -4.65 19.46 -50.18
N ASP A 211 -5.83 18.90 -50.43
CA ASP A 211 -6.12 18.15 -51.67
C ASP A 211 -6.47 19.03 -52.90
N ALA A 212 -6.25 20.35 -52.81
CA ALA A 212 -6.61 21.31 -53.87
C ALA A 212 -5.46 21.82 -54.77
N GLU A 213 -4.25 21.25 -54.70
CA GLU A 213 -3.14 21.62 -55.60
C GLU A 213 -2.52 20.42 -56.33
N ALA A 214 -3.27 19.86 -57.29
CA ALA A 214 -2.69 19.10 -58.39
C ALA A 214 -3.51 19.38 -59.67
N GLY A 215 -3.19 20.50 -60.31
CA GLY A 215 -3.79 20.91 -61.58
C GLY A 215 -2.96 21.96 -62.29
N GLU A 216 -1.86 21.55 -62.92
CA GLU A 216 -1.43 22.00 -64.25
C GLU A 216 -0.54 20.93 -64.92
#